data_AF-A0A9D8A0Y7-F1
#
_entry.id   AF-A0A9D8A0Y7-F1
#
_cell.length_a   1.000
_cell.length_b   1.000
_cell.length_c   1.000
_cell.angle_alpha   90.00
_cell.angle_beta   90.00
_cell.angle_gamma   90.00
#
_symmetry.space_group_name_H-M   'P 1'
#
loop_
_entity.id
_entity.type
_entity.pdbx_description
1 polymer ?
#
loop_
_entity_poly.entity_id
_entity_poly.type
_entity_poly.pdbx_seq_one_letter_code
_entity_poly.pdbx_strand_id
1 'polypeptide(L)'
;MSGKDSFLEDERKNIEKAVIMIEGLTEKTDLSKYEVIALGTLLQNIYTGIEGIIRYQLQNMGVRLQKDENWHKNLLMKSREHGIISDAQFEGLLELLLFRHMHMHGYGFMLDETRLRELAAPVPDLCKGFLKNQNK
;
A
#
# COMPACT_ATOMS: atom_id res chain seq x y z
N MET A 1 -0.73 13.37 25.00
CA MET A 1 -0.78 12.94 23.59
C MET A 1 -1.35 11.53 23.58
N SER A 2 -2.52 11.34 23.01
CA SER A 2 -3.25 10.06 23.01
C SER A 2 -2.50 9.06 22.14
N GLY A 3 -2.36 7.80 22.56
CA GLY A 3 -1.69 6.74 21.77
C GLY A 3 -2.31 6.48 20.38
N LYS A 4 -3.45 7.11 20.07
CA LYS A 4 -4.14 7.07 18.77
C LYS A 4 -3.47 7.93 17.69
N ASP A 5 -2.94 9.10 18.06
CA ASP A 5 -2.24 9.97 17.12
C ASP A 5 -0.87 9.37 16.75
N SER A 6 -0.26 8.61 17.69
CA SER A 6 0.99 7.87 17.46
C SER A 6 0.86 6.85 16.34
N PHE A 7 -0.24 6.07 16.28
CA PHE A 7 -0.39 5.03 15.27
C PHE A 7 -0.38 5.59 13.83
N LEU A 8 -1.17 6.63 13.57
CA LEU A 8 -1.24 7.22 12.22
C LEU A 8 0.09 7.88 11.82
N GLU A 9 0.77 8.52 12.77
CA GLU A 9 2.11 9.08 12.52
C GLU A 9 3.14 7.98 12.23
N ASP A 10 3.09 6.88 12.96
CA ASP A 10 4.01 5.76 12.78
C ASP A 10 3.78 5.05 11.44
N GLU A 11 2.53 4.78 11.06
CA GLU A 11 2.20 4.22 9.74
C GLU A 11 2.62 5.16 8.61
N ARG A 12 2.38 6.47 8.75
CA ARG A 12 2.85 7.46 7.78
C ARG A 12 4.36 7.40 7.59
N LYS A 13 5.13 7.44 8.69
CA LYS A 13 6.59 7.37 8.65
C LYS A 13 7.07 6.08 7.99
N ASN A 14 6.40 4.96 8.24
CA ASN A 14 6.74 3.68 7.62
C ASN A 14 6.48 3.69 6.11
N ILE A 15 5.32 4.22 5.68
CA ILE A 15 4.99 4.39 4.25
C ILE A 15 6.00 5.31 3.57
N GLU A 16 6.33 6.46 4.16
CA GLU A 16 7.29 7.41 3.60
C GLU A 16 8.69 6.80 3.43
N LYS A 17 9.17 6.04 4.42
CA LYS A 17 10.44 5.30 4.32
C LYS A 17 10.40 4.26 3.20
N ALA A 18 9.30 3.53 3.06
CA ALA A 18 9.14 2.55 2.01
C ALA A 18 9.09 3.20 0.62
N VAL A 19 8.45 4.37 0.47
CA VAL A 19 8.46 5.16 -0.77
C VAL A 19 9.89 5.55 -1.16
N ILE A 20 10.68 6.08 -0.23
CA ILE A 20 12.07 6.47 -0.50
C ILE A 20 12.91 5.26 -0.97
N MET A 21 12.71 4.10 -0.34
CA MET A 21 13.40 2.88 -0.75
C MET A 21 12.96 2.38 -2.13
N ILE A 22 11.68 2.50 -2.47
CA ILE A 22 11.16 2.16 -3.80
C ILE A 22 11.75 3.10 -4.86
N GLU A 23 11.72 4.42 -4.62
CA GLU A 23 12.30 5.42 -5.53
C GLU A 23 13.78 5.08 -5.81
N GLY A 24 14.58 4.88 -4.76
CA GLY A 24 16.00 4.52 -4.91
C GLY A 24 16.27 3.17 -5.59
N LEU A 25 15.35 2.21 -5.56
CA LEU A 25 15.47 0.97 -6.34
C LEU A 25 15.06 1.20 -7.80
N THR A 26 13.98 1.94 -8.04
CA THR A 26 13.47 2.19 -9.40
C THR A 26 14.41 3.05 -10.25
N GLU A 27 15.24 3.89 -9.63
CA GLU A 27 16.29 4.67 -10.31
C GLU A 27 17.47 3.84 -10.82
N LYS A 28 17.66 2.61 -10.32
CA LYS A 28 18.74 1.73 -10.77
C LYS A 28 18.42 1.17 -12.15
N THR A 29 19.43 1.04 -13.00
CA THR A 29 19.29 0.41 -14.32
C THR A 29 18.87 -1.05 -14.22
N ASP A 30 19.52 -1.83 -13.35
CA ASP A 30 19.24 -3.25 -13.14
C ASP A 30 19.16 -3.55 -11.64
N LEU A 31 18.29 -4.48 -11.23
CA LEU A 31 18.22 -4.98 -9.86
C LEU A 31 18.88 -6.35 -9.75
N SER A 32 19.66 -6.54 -8.68
CA SER A 32 20.00 -7.90 -8.25
C SER A 32 18.76 -8.67 -7.83
N LYS A 33 18.82 -10.00 -7.82
CA LYS A 33 17.71 -10.85 -7.33
C LYS A 33 17.25 -10.48 -5.91
N TYR A 34 18.17 -10.06 -5.04
CA TYR A 34 17.85 -9.61 -3.69
C TYR A 34 17.08 -8.28 -3.70
N GLU A 35 17.43 -7.36 -4.60
CA GLU A 35 16.75 -6.08 -4.75
C GLU A 35 15.37 -6.24 -5.39
N VAL A 36 15.18 -7.19 -6.31
CA VAL A 36 13.84 -7.57 -6.81
C VAL A 36 12.96 -8.06 -5.65
N ILE A 37 13.49 -8.95 -4.80
CA ILE A 37 12.77 -9.43 -3.60
C ILE A 37 12.47 -8.26 -2.63
N ALA A 38 13.43 -7.36 -2.44
CA ALA A 38 13.25 -6.18 -1.59
C ALA A 38 12.15 -5.27 -2.15
N LEU A 39 12.15 -4.99 -3.45
CA LEU A 39 11.12 -4.18 -4.10
C LEU A 39 9.73 -4.81 -3.90
N GLY A 40 9.60 -6.12 -4.11
CA GLY A 40 8.34 -6.83 -3.89
C GLY A 40 7.87 -6.75 -2.44
N THR A 41 8.78 -6.85 -1.48
CA THR A 41 8.47 -6.68 -0.04
C THR A 41 8.04 -5.25 0.27
N LEU A 42 8.71 -4.25 -0.31
CA LEU A 42 8.39 -2.85 -0.10
C LEU A 42 6.98 -2.50 -0.61
N LEU A 43 6.59 -3.02 -1.77
CA LEU A 43 5.23 -2.85 -2.30
C LEU A 43 4.16 -3.44 -1.37
N GLN A 44 4.41 -4.63 -0.80
CA GLN A 44 3.51 -5.21 0.20
C GLN A 44 3.43 -4.38 1.48
N ASN A 45 4.56 -3.84 1.94
CA ASN A 45 4.62 -2.99 3.13
C ASN A 45 3.82 -1.70 2.94
N ILE A 46 3.94 -1.06 1.78
CA ILE A 46 3.13 0.11 1.40
C ILE A 46 1.65 -0.22 1.50
N TYR A 47 1.21 -1.29 0.83
CA TYR A 47 -0.19 -1.69 0.84
C TYR A 47 -0.68 -1.96 2.26
N THR A 48 0.09 -2.69 3.06
CA THR A 48 -0.24 -3.03 4.46
C THR A 48 -0.39 -1.78 5.33
N GLY A 49 0.50 -0.80 5.20
CA GLY A 49 0.41 0.45 5.96
C GLY A 49 -0.81 1.28 5.56
N ILE A 50 -1.10 1.38 4.26
CA ILE A 50 -2.30 2.07 3.76
C ILE A 50 -3.58 1.37 4.26
N GLU A 51 -3.63 0.04 4.23
CA GLU A 51 -4.75 -0.71 4.81
C GLU A 51 -4.92 -0.45 6.30
N GLY A 52 -3.82 -0.31 7.04
CA GLY A 52 -3.81 0.06 8.45
C GLY A 52 -4.51 1.40 8.71
N ILE A 53 -4.14 2.43 7.94
CA ILE A 53 -4.73 3.76 8.02
C ILE A 53 -6.21 3.74 7.64
N ILE A 54 -6.56 3.12 6.50
CA ILE A 54 -7.95 3.04 6.04
C ILE A 54 -8.84 2.32 7.08
N ARG A 55 -8.36 1.19 7.61
CA ARG A 55 -9.09 0.42 8.62
C ARG A 55 -9.34 1.25 9.87
N TYR A 56 -8.33 1.99 10.33
CA TYR A 56 -8.45 2.87 11.48
C TYR A 56 -9.51 3.95 11.25
N GLN A 57 -9.52 4.59 10.07
CA GLN A 57 -10.48 5.64 9.76
C GLN A 57 -11.91 5.12 9.65
N LEU A 58 -12.12 4.01 8.94
CA LEU A 58 -13.45 3.38 8.85
C LEU A 58 -13.99 2.98 10.23
N GLN A 59 -13.13 2.46 11.12
CA GLN A 59 -13.51 2.15 12.50
C GLN A 59 -13.93 3.39 13.28
N ASN A 60 -13.22 4.51 13.11
CA ASN A 60 -13.60 5.79 13.74
C ASN A 60 -14.93 6.34 13.21
N MET A 61 -15.30 6.01 11.97
CA MET A 61 -16.61 6.33 11.38
C MET A 61 -17.71 5.34 11.81
N GLY A 62 -17.39 4.35 12.65
CA GLY A 62 -18.34 3.31 13.08
C GLY A 62 -18.59 2.22 12.05
N VAL A 63 -17.82 2.18 10.95
CA VAL A 63 -17.96 1.18 9.90
C VAL A 63 -17.26 -0.11 10.34
N ARG A 64 -18.02 -1.21 10.43
CA ARG A 64 -17.50 -2.54 10.75
C ARG A 64 -17.29 -3.35 9.48
N LEU A 65 -16.10 -3.89 9.31
CA LEU A 65 -15.78 -4.81 8.23
C LEU A 65 -15.89 -6.25 8.73
N GLN A 66 -16.53 -7.11 7.93
CA GLN A 66 -16.50 -8.55 8.16
C GLN A 66 -15.14 -9.09 7.70
N LYS A 67 -14.52 -9.96 8.50
CA LYS A 67 -13.24 -10.62 8.18
C LYS A 67 -13.50 -11.91 7.40
N ASP A 68 -14.05 -11.78 6.21
CA ASP A 68 -14.18 -12.88 5.25
C ASP A 68 -13.00 -12.90 4.27
N GLU A 69 -12.94 -13.85 3.34
CA GLU A 69 -11.84 -13.94 2.37
C GLU A 69 -11.70 -12.70 1.47
N ASN A 70 -12.78 -11.92 1.31
CA ASN A 70 -12.83 -10.74 0.46
C ASN A 70 -12.63 -9.43 1.26
N TRP A 71 -12.26 -9.52 2.54
CA TRP A 71 -12.25 -8.37 3.43
C TRP A 71 -11.34 -7.24 2.95
N HIS A 72 -10.22 -7.57 2.31
CA HIS A 72 -9.28 -6.60 1.73
C HIS A 72 -9.92 -5.79 0.60
N LYS A 73 -10.66 -6.45 -0.30
CA LYS A 73 -11.38 -5.78 -1.38
C LYS A 73 -12.54 -4.94 -0.82
N ASN A 74 -13.26 -5.48 0.16
CA ASN A 74 -14.34 -4.78 0.84
C ASN A 74 -13.84 -3.53 1.57
N LEU A 75 -12.64 -3.57 2.16
CA LEU A 75 -11.97 -2.42 2.78
C LEU A 75 -11.78 -1.28 1.76
N LEU A 76 -11.25 -1.57 0.57
CA LEU A 76 -11.06 -0.58 -0.49
C LEU A 76 -12.38 -0.04 -1.04
N MET A 77 -13.40 -0.90 -1.19
CA MET A 77 -14.71 -0.45 -1.65
C MET A 77 -15.35 0.51 -0.64
N LYS A 78 -15.31 0.16 0.64
CA LYS A 78 -15.85 1.01 1.72
C LYS A 78 -15.09 2.31 1.87
N SER A 79 -13.77 2.30 1.73
CA SER A 79 -12.98 3.53 1.80
C SER A 79 -13.30 4.49 0.66
N ARG A 80 -13.54 3.98 -0.55
CA ARG A 80 -14.02 4.77 -1.69
C ARG A 80 -15.44 5.33 -1.45
N GLU A 81 -16.37 4.48 -0.99
CA GLU A 81 -17.75 4.89 -0.66
C GLU A 81 -17.80 6.02 0.38
N HIS A 82 -16.89 5.99 1.36
CA HIS A 82 -16.78 7.00 2.42
C HIS A 82 -15.85 8.17 2.08
N GLY A 83 -15.32 8.24 0.85
CA GLY A 83 -14.47 9.35 0.40
C GLY A 83 -13.08 9.42 1.04
N ILE A 84 -12.63 8.33 1.69
CA ILE A 84 -11.27 8.23 2.26
C ILE A 84 -10.22 8.16 1.15
N ILE A 85 -10.57 7.51 0.04
CA ILE A 85 -9.76 7.43 -1.17
C ILE A 85 -10.57 7.85 -2.39
N SER A 86 -9.89 8.41 -3.41
CA SER A 86 -10.47 8.70 -4.71
C SER A 86 -10.57 7.46 -5.60
N ASP A 87 -11.29 7.56 -6.72
CA ASP A 87 -11.37 6.49 -7.73
C ASP A 87 -9.98 6.12 -8.27
N ALA A 88 -9.13 7.11 -8.56
CA ALA A 88 -7.77 6.87 -9.03
C ALA A 88 -6.91 6.14 -7.97
N GLN A 89 -7.09 6.48 -6.69
CA GLN A 89 -6.41 5.80 -5.59
C GLN A 89 -6.93 4.36 -5.41
N PHE A 90 -8.24 4.14 -5.62
CA PHE A 90 -8.84 2.82 -5.56
C PHE A 90 -8.23 1.87 -6.60
N GLU A 91 -8.10 2.31 -7.85
CA GLU A 91 -7.51 1.47 -8.91
C GLU A 91 -6.05 1.10 -8.59
N GLY A 92 -5.22 2.07 -8.21
CA GLY A 92 -3.82 1.80 -7.86
C GLY A 92 -3.66 0.90 -6.62
N LEU A 93 -4.52 1.05 -5.62
CA LEU A 93 -4.51 0.17 -4.44
C LEU A 93 -5.04 -1.23 -4.77
N LEU A 94 -5.95 -1.36 -5.73
CA LEU A 94 -6.46 -2.64 -6.18
C LEU A 94 -5.35 -3.44 -6.89
N GLU A 95 -4.52 -2.80 -7.70
CA GLU A 95 -3.34 -3.45 -8.32
C GLU A 95 -2.35 -3.97 -7.27
N LEU A 96 -2.07 -3.17 -6.23
CA LEU A 96 -1.23 -3.60 -5.11
C LEU A 96 -1.85 -4.76 -4.31
N LEU A 97 -3.18 -4.77 -4.13
CA LEU A 97 -3.89 -5.88 -3.50
C LEU A 97 -3.77 -7.17 -4.33
N LEU A 98 -3.98 -7.07 -5.65
CA LEU A 98 -3.83 -8.20 -6.56
C LEU A 98 -2.39 -8.75 -6.53
N PHE A 99 -1.40 -7.86 -6.54
CA PHE A 99 0.00 -8.24 -6.38
C PHE A 99 0.24 -8.96 -5.05
N ARG A 100 -0.29 -8.44 -3.93
CA ARG A 100 -0.19 -9.09 -2.63
C ARG A 100 -0.77 -10.52 -2.66
N HIS A 101 -1.93 -10.71 -3.28
CA HIS A 101 -2.53 -12.05 -3.41
C HIS A 101 -1.66 -12.99 -4.26
N MET A 102 -1.10 -12.51 -5.38
CA MET A 102 -0.21 -13.31 -6.22
C MET A 102 1.11 -13.65 -5.51
N HIS A 103 1.70 -12.69 -4.79
CA HIS A 103 2.96 -12.86 -4.09
C HIS A 103 2.82 -13.82 -2.89
N MET A 104 1.68 -13.83 -2.19
CA MET A 104 1.43 -14.80 -1.10
C MET A 104 1.50 -16.27 -1.56
N HIS A 105 1.38 -16.56 -2.85
CA HIS A 105 1.47 -17.91 -3.41
C HIS A 105 2.74 -18.17 -4.23
N GLY A 106 3.56 -17.16 -4.50
CA GLY A 106 4.79 -17.27 -5.28
C GLY A 106 6.02 -16.92 -4.45
N TYR A 107 7.07 -17.74 -4.51
CA TYR A 107 8.37 -17.36 -3.95
C TYR A 107 8.89 -16.07 -4.59
N GLY A 108 9.37 -15.12 -3.78
CA GLY A 108 9.86 -13.82 -4.25
C GLY A 108 10.99 -13.88 -5.30
N PHE A 109 11.73 -14.99 -5.40
CA PHE A 109 12.74 -15.19 -6.45
C PHE A 109 12.14 -15.45 -7.84
N MET A 110 10.83 -15.72 -7.94
CA MET A 110 10.11 -15.89 -9.20
C MET A 110 9.50 -14.58 -9.71
N LEU A 111 9.71 -13.46 -9.00
CA LEU A 111 9.26 -12.16 -9.45
C LEU A 111 10.02 -11.75 -10.72
N ASP A 112 9.25 -11.26 -11.69
CA ASP A 112 9.79 -10.63 -12.90
C ASP A 112 10.08 -9.16 -12.60
N GLU A 113 11.34 -8.74 -12.79
CA GLU A 113 11.78 -7.37 -12.50
C GLU A 113 11.00 -6.34 -13.32
N THR A 114 10.75 -6.61 -14.61
CA THR A 114 10.06 -5.68 -15.51
C THR A 114 8.65 -5.38 -15.01
N ARG A 115 7.85 -6.42 -14.76
CA ARG A 115 6.49 -6.28 -14.20
C ARG A 115 6.49 -5.62 -12.83
N LEU A 116 7.51 -5.91 -12.00
CA LEU A 116 7.60 -5.33 -10.67
C LEU A 116 7.90 -3.83 -10.73
N ARG A 117 8.74 -3.40 -11.66
CA ARG A 117 9.02 -1.98 -11.92
C ARG A 117 7.81 -1.25 -12.48
N GLU A 118 7.07 -1.87 -13.41
CA GLU A 118 5.82 -1.32 -13.94
C GLU A 118 4.80 -1.08 -12.81
N LEU A 119 4.63 -2.06 -11.91
CA LEU A 119 3.77 -1.92 -10.73
C LEU A 119 4.31 -0.87 -9.74
N ALA A 120 5.62 -0.78 -9.56
CA ALA A 120 6.23 0.14 -8.58
C ALA A 120 6.24 1.61 -9.04
N ALA A 121 6.32 1.86 -10.35
CA ALA A 121 6.46 3.20 -10.91
C ALA A 121 5.40 4.22 -10.43
N PRO A 122 4.09 3.90 -10.39
CA PRO A 122 3.08 4.85 -9.92
C PRO A 122 2.97 4.96 -8.37
N VAL A 123 3.62 4.06 -7.62
CA VAL A 123 3.37 3.90 -6.18
C VAL A 123 3.82 5.10 -5.33
N PRO A 124 4.98 5.74 -5.58
CA PRO A 124 5.37 6.94 -4.86
C PRO A 124 4.30 8.05 -4.92
N ASP A 125 3.76 8.31 -6.11
CA ASP A 125 2.74 9.35 -6.31
C ASP A 125 1.39 8.96 -5.71
N LEU A 126 1.01 7.69 -5.82
CA LEU A 126 -0.17 7.12 -5.14
C LEU A 126 -0.08 7.37 -3.63
N CYS A 127 1.06 7.06 -3.01
CA CYS A 127 1.31 7.25 -1.58
C CYS A 127 1.29 8.73 -1.18
N LYS A 128 1.99 9.59 -1.92
CA LYS A 128 2.00 11.05 -1.68
C LYS A 128 0.57 11.62 -1.75
N GLY A 129 -0.20 11.21 -2.76
CA GLY A 129 -1.60 11.60 -2.93
C GLY A 129 -2.49 11.10 -1.79
N PHE A 130 -2.33 9.83 -1.38
CA PHE A 130 -3.09 9.25 -0.28
C PHE A 130 -2.81 9.98 1.03
N LEU A 131 -1.53 10.14 1.40
CA LEU A 131 -1.10 10.75 2.65
C LEU A 131 -1.44 12.24 2.77
N LYS A 132 -1.55 12.96 1.65
CA LYS A 132 -1.99 14.36 1.62
C LYS A 132 -3.47 14.50 1.94
N ASN A 133 -4.30 13.55 1.51
CA ASN A 133 -5.74 13.56 1.78
C ASN A 133 -6.06 13.26 3.26
N GLN A 134 -5.16 12.59 3.98
CA GLN A 134 -5.36 12.25 5.39
C GLN A 134 -5.06 13.41 6.37
N ASN A 135 -4.67 14.58 5.87
CA ASN A 135 -4.39 15.78 6.67
C ASN A 135 -5.56 16.79 6.69
N LYS A 136 -6.72 16.42 6.13
CA LYS A 136 -7.95 17.20 6.16
C LYS A 136 -8.90 16.64 7.20
#